data_AF-I4N645-F1
#
_entry.id   AF-I4N645-F1
#
_cell.length_a   1.000
_cell.length_b   1.000
_cell.length_c   1.000
_cell.angle_alpha   90.00
_cell.angle_beta   90.00
_cell.angle_gamma   90.00
#
_symmetry.space_group_name_H-M   'P 1'
#
loop_
_entity.id
_entity.type
_entity.pdbx_description
1 polymer ?
#
loop_
_entity_poly.entity_id
_entity_poly.type
_entity_poly.pdbx_seq_one_letter_code
_entity_poly.pdbx_strand_id
1 'polypeptide(L)'
;MAGGDRFATTYSAGNIHHPSRPFFNDIPSPALVNRRVRCVRQACFLANVQASLKLRQRFANLNIQTVLADLLDAAQDLAKLIAASALTGAALGSVAGLFLGGVGAAPGAVTGGMFGLKVGTWIVGVMGLAALAEDITKGLPPVLDAYAQGIRTAWNGPREQSSSLLGNFSDDGNAAWFAASMVADAHENLIILVLSAMAAYLARGAGNASVLASQMRDSKRGGRIAQWMLNHEERLKQHPDLKPREQQRGLPHQRSPELEPQRDKETRKGKANPETMPLHHVDCFKADRLPEFKVSEFERQLGGQEGGLNALTVEEFLENVANPVARNGKIARDARRRLEEVLIERFFESFFQEMTGPAARKMATIKAKNTMANLAALHNPDLSAGGKDAISDFGDRQVNSTIGPQWKTKIEKLKGAAEQVSPHLRKSTTLNVKLTRC
;
A
#
# COMPACT_ATOMS: atom_id res chain seq x y z
N MET A 1 42.35 73.57 -13.50
CA MET A 1 43.09 73.21 -14.73
C MET A 1 43.15 71.69 -14.81
N ALA A 2 42.76 71.13 -15.96
CA ALA A 2 42.94 69.75 -16.47
C ALA A 2 42.45 68.59 -15.55
N GLY A 3 41.44 67.81 -15.93
CA GLY A 3 41.49 66.73 -16.94
C GLY A 3 41.68 65.41 -16.17
N GLY A 4 40.79 64.42 -16.16
CA GLY A 4 40.29 63.63 -17.29
C GLY A 4 40.35 62.15 -16.86
N ASP A 5 39.30 61.41 -17.21
CA ASP A 5 39.20 59.95 -17.37
C ASP A 5 39.19 58.96 -16.18
N ARG A 6 37.97 58.43 -15.99
CA ARG A 6 37.59 57.00 -15.92
C ARG A 6 38.70 55.98 -15.66
N PHE A 7 38.64 55.36 -14.48
CA PHE A 7 39.10 53.99 -14.29
C PHE A 7 37.92 53.10 -13.87
N ALA A 8 37.43 52.34 -14.85
CA ALA A 8 36.68 51.12 -14.59
C ALA A 8 37.67 50.07 -14.06
N THR A 9 37.53 49.70 -12.79
CA THR A 9 38.26 48.56 -12.23
C THR A 9 37.45 47.30 -12.49
N THR A 10 37.99 46.49 -13.41
CA THR A 10 37.60 45.11 -13.68
C THR A 10 37.86 44.26 -12.43
N TYR A 11 36.79 43.81 -11.76
CA TYR A 11 36.90 42.71 -10.81
C TYR A 11 37.03 41.41 -11.59
N SER A 12 38.21 40.82 -11.52
CA SER A 12 38.54 39.50 -12.04
C SER A 12 37.60 38.45 -11.44
N ALA A 13 36.84 37.79 -12.31
CA ALA A 13 36.03 36.62 -11.97
C ALA A 13 36.97 35.46 -11.63
N GLY A 14 37.31 35.33 -10.35
CA GLY A 14 37.88 34.11 -9.79
C GLY A 14 36.85 32.99 -9.91
N ASN A 15 37.09 32.09 -10.86
CA ASN A 15 36.31 30.89 -11.11
C ASN A 15 36.44 29.96 -9.89
N ILE A 16 35.58 30.11 -8.88
CA ILE A 16 35.40 29.10 -7.84
C ILE A 16 34.53 28.01 -8.45
N HIS A 17 35.17 26.99 -9.00
CA HIS A 17 34.52 25.72 -9.26
C HIS A 17 33.94 25.21 -7.92
N HIS A 18 32.63 25.36 -7.74
CA HIS A 18 31.90 24.51 -6.82
C HIS A 18 32.07 23.08 -7.34
N PRO A 19 32.65 22.14 -6.58
CA PRO A 19 32.59 20.74 -6.96
C PRO A 19 31.10 20.37 -6.96
N SER A 20 30.59 20.03 -8.13
CA SER A 20 29.27 19.43 -8.32
C SER A 20 29.12 18.34 -7.26
N ARG A 21 28.21 18.56 -6.30
CA ARG A 21 27.88 17.57 -5.29
C ARG A 21 27.50 16.29 -6.03
N PRO A 22 28.17 15.16 -5.78
CA PRO A 22 27.77 13.91 -6.40
C PRO A 22 26.38 13.55 -5.90
N PHE A 23 25.51 13.12 -6.81
CA PHE A 23 24.18 12.57 -6.56
C PHE A 23 24.30 11.32 -5.66
N PHE A 24 24.47 11.51 -4.35
CA PHE A 24 24.44 10.47 -3.34
C PHE A 24 23.14 10.55 -2.55
N ASN A 25 22.28 9.54 -2.74
CA ASN A 25 21.34 8.98 -1.76
C ASN A 25 20.54 9.97 -0.89
N ASP A 26 19.36 10.40 -1.35
CA ASP A 26 18.38 11.11 -0.52
C ASP A 26 17.67 10.13 0.45
N ILE A 27 18.39 9.75 1.50
CA ILE A 27 17.82 9.12 2.70
C ILE A 27 17.18 10.24 3.52
N PRO A 28 15.84 10.31 3.67
CA PRO A 28 15.20 11.32 4.50
C PRO A 28 15.76 11.35 5.92
N SER A 29 16.00 12.56 6.43
CA SER A 29 16.56 12.78 7.76
C SER A 29 15.63 12.21 8.85
N PRO A 30 16.16 11.73 9.98
CA PRO A 30 15.34 11.26 11.10
C PRO A 30 14.33 12.32 11.59
N ALA A 31 14.73 13.59 11.54
CA ALA A 31 13.86 14.72 11.84
C ALA A 31 12.68 14.84 10.86
N LEU A 32 12.93 14.66 9.56
CA LEU A 32 11.89 14.60 8.55
C LEU A 32 10.95 13.41 8.78
N VAL A 33 11.49 12.22 9.02
CA VAL A 33 10.67 11.02 9.29
C VAL A 33 9.75 11.23 10.50
N ASN A 34 10.25 11.80 11.60
CA ASN A 34 9.44 12.12 12.78
C ASN A 34 8.33 13.14 12.48
N ARG A 35 8.62 14.17 11.66
CA ARG A 35 7.61 15.14 11.21
C ARG A 35 6.54 14.47 10.35
N ARG A 36 6.91 13.55 9.46
CA ARG A 36 5.96 12.77 8.64
C ARG A 36 5.06 11.87 9.48
N VAL A 37 5.61 11.15 10.46
CA VAL A 37 4.82 10.35 11.41
C VAL A 37 3.84 11.24 12.19
N ARG A 38 4.31 12.40 12.68
CA ARG A 38 3.45 13.37 13.38
C ARG A 38 2.35 13.92 12.48
N CYS A 39 2.67 14.25 11.22
CA CYS A 39 1.70 14.72 10.23
C CYS A 39 0.62 13.67 9.96
N VAL A 40 0.98 12.40 9.78
CA VAL A 40 0.02 11.29 9.61
C VAL A 40 -0.86 11.12 10.86
N ARG A 41 -0.28 11.14 12.07
CA ARG A 41 -1.05 11.06 13.32
C ARG A 41 -2.03 12.22 13.46
N GLN A 42 -1.58 13.44 13.15
CA GLN A 42 -2.41 14.65 13.19
C GLN A 42 -3.54 14.59 12.16
N ALA A 43 -3.26 14.15 10.94
CA ALA A 43 -4.27 13.97 9.90
C ALA A 43 -5.35 12.98 10.34
N CYS A 44 -4.97 11.83 10.92
CA CYS A 44 -5.94 10.85 11.43
C CYS A 44 -6.78 11.39 12.59
N PHE A 45 -6.18 12.18 13.49
CA PHE A 45 -6.89 12.82 14.60
C PHE A 45 -7.94 13.83 14.09
N LEU A 46 -7.54 14.73 13.19
CA LEU A 46 -8.44 15.71 12.58
C LEU A 46 -9.53 15.05 11.73
N ALA A 47 -9.20 13.95 11.03
CA ALA A 47 -10.14 13.20 10.24
C ALA A 47 -11.30 12.65 11.06
N ASN A 48 -11.05 12.16 12.28
CA ASN A 48 -12.10 11.73 13.20
C ASN A 48 -13.09 12.86 13.52
N VAL A 49 -12.58 14.06 13.77
CA VAL A 49 -13.43 15.23 14.05
C VAL A 49 -14.30 15.56 12.83
N GLN A 50 -13.70 15.66 11.65
CA GLN A 50 -14.41 15.98 10.41
C GLN A 50 -15.45 14.91 10.03
N ALA A 51 -15.07 13.63 10.09
CA ALA A 51 -15.96 12.52 9.82
C ALA A 51 -17.12 12.47 10.83
N SER A 52 -16.86 12.75 12.11
CA SER A 52 -17.91 12.79 13.13
C SER A 52 -19.00 13.81 12.80
N LEU A 53 -18.63 14.99 12.28
CA LEU A 53 -19.57 16.03 11.90
C LEU A 53 -20.41 15.59 10.70
N LYS A 54 -19.77 15.10 9.64
CA LYS A 54 -20.44 14.60 8.42
C LYS A 54 -21.43 13.49 8.76
N LEU A 55 -21.01 12.51 9.57
CA LEU A 55 -21.82 11.35 9.92
C LEU A 55 -22.98 11.71 10.87
N ARG A 56 -22.79 12.62 11.83
CA ARG A 56 -23.88 13.13 12.67
C ARG A 56 -24.95 13.82 11.83
N GLN A 57 -24.54 14.63 10.85
CA GLN A 57 -25.48 15.32 9.98
C GLN A 57 -26.21 14.33 9.05
N ARG A 58 -25.45 13.43 8.41
CA ARG A 58 -25.97 12.48 7.42
C ARG A 58 -26.90 11.42 8.00
N PHE A 59 -26.59 10.93 9.21
CA PHE A 59 -27.33 9.87 9.90
C PHE A 59 -28.00 10.35 11.20
N ALA A 60 -28.35 11.63 11.28
CA ALA A 60 -29.08 12.20 12.43
C ALA A 60 -30.37 11.42 12.71
N ASN A 61 -31.06 11.00 11.65
CA ASN A 61 -32.26 10.17 11.67
C ASN A 61 -32.02 8.71 12.11
N LEU A 62 -30.79 8.26 12.33
CA LEU A 62 -30.51 6.93 12.89
C LEU A 62 -29.99 7.01 14.33
N ASN A 63 -29.97 8.21 14.93
CA ASN A 63 -29.38 8.44 16.26
C ASN A 63 -27.97 7.85 16.37
N ILE A 64 -27.18 7.99 15.29
CA ILE A 64 -25.87 7.36 15.15
C ILE A 64 -24.90 7.78 16.26
N GLN A 65 -25.11 8.96 16.85
CA GLN A 65 -24.30 9.54 17.92
C GLN A 65 -24.04 8.58 19.11
N THR A 66 -24.94 7.64 19.37
CA THR A 66 -24.82 6.63 20.44
C THR A 66 -23.73 5.59 20.17
N VAL A 67 -23.39 5.34 18.89
CA VAL A 67 -22.37 4.37 18.45
C VAL A 67 -21.31 4.99 17.54
N LEU A 68 -21.41 6.29 17.27
CA LEU A 68 -20.52 6.97 16.35
C LEU A 68 -19.06 6.95 16.81
N ALA A 69 -18.82 7.08 18.12
CA ALA A 69 -17.48 6.96 18.67
C ALA A 69 -16.89 5.57 18.42
N ASP A 70 -17.69 4.51 18.59
CA ASP A 70 -17.29 3.14 18.32
C ASP A 70 -16.95 2.91 16.84
N LEU A 71 -17.79 3.43 15.94
CA LEU A 71 -17.59 3.34 14.49
C LEU A 71 -16.34 4.10 14.03
N LEU A 72 -16.11 5.31 14.56
CA LEU A 72 -14.94 6.12 14.25
C LEU A 72 -13.65 5.54 14.81
N ASP A 73 -13.68 4.98 16.02
CA ASP A 73 -12.51 4.30 16.58
C ASP A 73 -12.14 3.08 15.74
N ALA A 74 -13.14 2.33 15.25
CA ALA A 74 -12.89 1.21 14.33
C ALA A 74 -12.24 1.71 13.02
N ALA A 75 -12.80 2.75 12.41
CA ALA A 75 -12.23 3.38 11.22
C ALA A 75 -10.79 3.85 11.46
N GLN A 76 -10.53 4.46 12.61
CA GLN A 76 -9.19 4.90 13.01
C GLN A 76 -8.23 3.71 13.22
N ASP A 77 -8.69 2.58 13.75
CA ASP A 77 -7.88 1.37 13.89
C ASP A 77 -7.47 0.82 12.51
N LEU A 78 -8.38 0.85 11.52
CA LEU A 78 -8.05 0.50 10.13
C LEU A 78 -7.06 1.51 9.52
N ALA A 79 -7.25 2.81 9.72
CA ALA A 79 -6.32 3.84 9.27
C ALA A 79 -4.91 3.64 9.87
N LYS A 80 -4.82 3.33 11.16
CA LYS A 80 -3.56 2.98 11.85
C LYS A 80 -2.94 1.71 11.29
N LEU A 81 -3.74 0.68 10.98
CA LEU A 81 -3.26 -0.56 10.35
C LEU A 81 -2.66 -0.31 8.96
N ILE A 82 -3.32 0.54 8.17
CA ILE A 82 -2.85 1.00 6.85
C ILE A 82 -1.56 1.80 7.03
N ALA A 83 -1.55 2.82 7.88
CA ALA A 83 -0.36 3.64 8.15
C ALA A 83 0.82 2.81 8.67
N ALA A 84 0.60 1.88 9.59
CA ALA A 84 1.63 0.98 10.09
C ALA A 84 2.19 0.08 8.98
N SER A 85 1.35 -0.38 8.06
CA SER A 85 1.78 -1.16 6.89
C SER A 85 2.59 -0.32 5.90
N ALA A 86 2.26 0.97 5.75
CA ALA A 86 3.00 1.93 4.93
C ALA A 86 4.44 2.09 5.42
N LEU A 87 4.56 2.21 6.74
CA LEU A 87 5.83 2.39 7.42
C LEU A 87 6.65 1.10 7.37
N THR A 88 6.01 -0.07 7.47
CA THR A 88 6.69 -1.36 7.53
C THR A 88 7.26 -1.81 6.19
N GLY A 89 6.68 -1.36 5.08
CA GLY A 89 7.10 -1.77 3.73
C GLY A 89 8.05 -0.81 2.99
N ALA A 90 8.49 0.31 3.58
CA ALA A 90 9.21 1.35 2.84
C ALA A 90 10.48 1.82 3.58
N ALA A 91 11.60 1.13 3.36
CA ALA A 91 12.89 1.76 3.59
C ALA A 91 13.18 2.72 2.43
N LEU A 92 12.89 4.01 2.66
CA LEU A 92 13.50 5.17 2.00
C LEU A 92 13.20 5.31 0.50
N GLY A 93 12.06 5.94 0.20
CA GLY A 93 11.76 6.50 -1.12
C GLY A 93 10.35 6.20 -1.58
N SER A 94 9.47 7.20 -1.52
CA SER A 94 8.11 7.22 -2.08
C SER A 94 7.09 6.22 -1.49
N VAL A 95 6.04 6.76 -0.85
CA VAL A 95 4.82 6.03 -0.43
C VAL A 95 3.93 5.64 -1.65
N ALA A 96 4.53 5.47 -2.82
CA ALA A 96 3.86 5.01 -4.02
C ALA A 96 3.88 3.48 -4.18
N GLY A 97 4.72 2.75 -3.45
CA GLY A 97 4.95 1.33 -3.72
C GLY A 97 4.06 0.30 -3.00
N LEU A 98 3.14 0.67 -2.09
CA LEU A 98 2.57 -0.33 -1.18
C LEU A 98 1.08 -0.27 -0.85
N PHE A 99 0.26 0.53 -1.55
CA PHE A 99 -1.16 0.57 -1.21
C PHE A 99 -2.15 0.03 -2.20
N LEU A 100 -1.92 0.13 -3.49
CA LEU A 100 -2.73 -0.56 -4.48
C LEU A 100 -1.82 -0.85 -5.64
N GLY A 101 -1.94 -2.04 -6.21
CA GLY A 101 -1.05 -2.56 -7.24
C GLY A 101 -0.58 -1.53 -8.25
N GLY A 102 0.71 -1.58 -8.56
CA GLY A 102 1.27 -0.88 -9.70
C GLY A 102 2.80 -0.90 -9.68
N VAL A 103 3.38 -1.86 -10.39
CA VAL A 103 4.63 -1.57 -11.10
C VAL A 103 4.22 -0.64 -12.23
N GLY A 104 4.64 0.64 -12.16
CA GLY A 104 4.45 1.67 -13.20
C GLY A 104 3.15 1.60 -14.02
N ALA A 105 2.05 2.18 -13.50
CA ALA A 105 0.85 2.60 -14.24
C ALA A 105 0.26 1.64 -15.32
N ALA A 106 -0.61 0.73 -14.86
CA ALA A 106 -1.82 0.15 -15.52
C ALA A 106 -1.64 -0.71 -16.81
N PRO A 107 -2.55 -1.67 -17.15
CA PRO A 107 -3.86 -2.01 -16.56
C PRO A 107 -4.07 -3.52 -16.21
N GLY A 108 -4.57 -3.83 -15.01
CA GLY A 108 -5.08 -5.17 -14.65
C GLY A 108 -4.74 -5.68 -13.25
N ALA A 109 -5.59 -5.35 -12.27
CA ALA A 109 -5.85 -6.01 -10.98
C ALA A 109 -4.73 -6.84 -10.29
N VAL A 110 -4.10 -6.25 -9.28
CA VAL A 110 -3.43 -7.01 -8.20
C VAL A 110 -4.49 -7.54 -7.22
N THR A 111 -4.64 -8.85 -7.12
CA THR A 111 -5.48 -9.53 -6.11
C THR A 111 -4.81 -9.53 -4.72
N GLY A 112 -5.17 -8.54 -3.91
CA GLY A 112 -5.55 -8.57 -2.47
C GLY A 112 -4.99 -9.54 -1.41
N GLY A 113 -4.04 -10.45 -1.66
CA GLY A 113 -3.74 -11.57 -0.74
C GLY A 113 -3.28 -11.21 0.69
N MET A 114 -2.29 -10.34 0.86
CA MET A 114 -1.75 -10.04 2.21
C MET A 114 -2.55 -8.95 2.96
N PHE A 115 -3.07 -7.96 2.24
CA PHE A 115 -3.85 -6.90 2.86
C PHE A 115 -5.29 -7.35 3.12
N GLY A 116 -5.87 -8.17 2.24
CA GLY A 116 -7.18 -8.79 2.43
C GLY A 116 -7.23 -9.68 3.68
N LEU A 117 -6.15 -10.40 4.01
CA LEU A 117 -6.07 -11.18 5.25
C LEU A 117 -6.05 -10.27 6.50
N LYS A 118 -5.24 -9.20 6.51
CA LYS A 118 -5.15 -8.28 7.65
C LYS A 118 -6.44 -7.49 7.85
N VAL A 119 -7.06 -7.01 6.77
CA VAL A 119 -8.34 -6.30 6.86
C VAL A 119 -9.49 -7.26 7.14
N GLY A 120 -9.49 -8.48 6.58
CA GLY A 120 -10.45 -9.53 6.93
C GLY A 120 -10.37 -9.91 8.42
N THR A 121 -9.16 -10.07 8.95
CA THR A 121 -8.93 -10.29 10.39
C THR A 121 -9.38 -9.08 11.23
N TRP A 122 -9.21 -7.86 10.73
CA TRP A 122 -9.71 -6.65 11.40
C TRP A 122 -11.25 -6.57 11.40
N ILE A 123 -11.92 -6.84 10.28
CA ILE A 123 -13.39 -6.85 10.18
C ILE A 123 -13.98 -7.82 11.20
N VAL A 124 -13.43 -9.04 11.27
CA VAL A 124 -13.88 -10.07 12.21
C VAL A 124 -13.50 -9.71 13.65
N GLY A 125 -12.25 -9.31 13.91
CA GLY A 125 -11.75 -9.08 15.27
C GLY A 125 -12.26 -7.80 15.94
N VAL A 126 -12.46 -6.72 15.18
CA VAL A 126 -12.91 -5.43 15.74
C VAL A 126 -14.43 -5.33 15.75
N MET A 127 -15.09 -5.75 14.67
CA MET A 127 -16.53 -5.55 14.50
C MET A 127 -17.36 -6.82 14.73
N GLY A 128 -16.77 -8.02 14.73
CA GLY A 128 -17.50 -9.29 14.86
C GLY A 128 -18.41 -9.58 13.66
N LEU A 129 -18.09 -9.02 12.49
CA LEU A 129 -18.95 -9.04 11.30
C LEU A 129 -18.63 -10.20 10.35
N ALA A 130 -18.42 -11.41 10.87
CA ALA A 130 -18.15 -12.58 10.04
C ALA A 130 -19.25 -12.79 8.97
N ALA A 131 -20.52 -12.64 9.35
CA ALA A 131 -21.65 -12.73 8.41
C ALA A 131 -21.68 -11.62 7.34
N LEU A 132 -21.00 -10.49 7.54
CA LEU A 132 -20.95 -9.39 6.55
C LEU A 132 -19.60 -9.32 5.83
N ALA A 133 -18.69 -10.25 6.10
CA ALA A 133 -17.31 -10.18 5.60
C ALA A 133 -17.29 -10.11 4.07
N GLU A 134 -18.08 -10.92 3.38
CA GLU A 134 -18.14 -10.91 1.91
C GLU A 134 -18.63 -9.56 1.34
N ASP A 135 -19.73 -9.03 1.87
CA ASP A 135 -20.32 -7.76 1.41
C ASP A 135 -19.36 -6.58 1.68
N ILE A 136 -18.72 -6.55 2.85
CA ILE A 136 -17.74 -5.53 3.20
C ILE A 136 -16.49 -5.67 2.33
N THR A 137 -15.94 -6.88 2.16
CA THR A 137 -14.73 -7.11 1.36
C THR A 137 -14.91 -6.68 -0.10
N LYS A 138 -16.11 -6.83 -0.68
CA LYS A 138 -16.41 -6.35 -2.05
C LYS A 138 -16.35 -4.83 -2.18
N GLY A 139 -16.86 -4.08 -1.19
CA GLY A 139 -16.91 -2.62 -1.21
C GLY A 139 -15.66 -1.92 -0.67
N LEU A 140 -14.74 -2.68 -0.09
CA LEU A 140 -13.55 -2.19 0.60
C LEU A 140 -12.46 -1.55 -0.30
N PRO A 141 -12.17 -2.02 -1.53
CA PRO A 141 -11.06 -1.48 -2.33
C PRO A 141 -11.03 0.06 -2.51
N PRO A 142 -12.13 0.75 -2.89
CA PRO A 142 -12.12 2.20 -3.01
C PRO A 142 -11.90 2.92 -1.66
N VAL A 143 -12.35 2.33 -0.55
CA VAL A 143 -12.14 2.86 0.79
C VAL A 143 -10.65 2.80 1.16
N LEU A 144 -10.01 1.66 0.88
CA LEU A 144 -8.57 1.48 1.11
C LEU A 144 -7.73 2.44 0.26
N ASP A 145 -8.14 2.67 -0.99
CA ASP A 145 -7.50 3.66 -1.87
C ASP A 145 -7.53 5.06 -1.23
N ALA A 146 -8.71 5.50 -0.78
CA ALA A 146 -8.89 6.81 -0.16
C ALA A 146 -8.03 6.98 1.10
N TYR A 147 -7.98 5.96 1.97
CA TYR A 147 -7.07 5.95 3.13
C TYR A 147 -5.62 6.09 2.72
N ALA A 148 -5.19 5.29 1.74
CA ALA A 148 -3.81 5.30 1.28
C ALA A 148 -3.42 6.66 0.69
N GLN A 149 -4.30 7.27 -0.09
CA GLN A 149 -4.09 8.61 -0.64
C GLN A 149 -3.97 9.65 0.46
N GLY A 150 -4.88 9.66 1.45
CA GLY A 150 -4.80 10.60 2.58
C GLY A 150 -3.52 10.42 3.40
N ILE A 151 -3.15 9.18 3.74
CA ILE A 151 -1.91 8.87 4.47
C ILE A 151 -0.68 9.27 3.66
N ARG A 152 -0.68 9.05 2.34
CA ARG A 152 0.39 9.48 1.43
C ARG A 152 0.52 11.01 1.41
N THR A 153 -0.58 11.73 1.35
CA THR A 153 -0.60 13.20 1.39
C THR A 153 0.01 13.71 2.69
N ALA A 154 -0.39 13.15 3.84
CA ALA A 154 0.20 13.52 5.14
C ALA A 154 1.68 13.14 5.23
N TRP A 155 2.07 11.98 4.71
CA TRP A 155 3.46 11.52 4.74
C TRP A 155 4.37 12.37 3.85
N ASN A 156 3.93 12.76 2.67
CA ASN A 156 4.74 13.53 1.73
C ASN A 156 4.71 15.04 1.98
N GLY A 157 3.81 15.51 2.85
CA GLY A 157 3.66 16.93 3.20
C GLY A 157 4.94 17.55 3.76
N PRO A 158 5.50 17.01 4.86
CA PRO A 158 6.76 17.49 5.41
C PRO A 158 7.92 17.32 4.43
N ARG A 159 8.76 18.37 4.34
CA ARG A 159 9.93 18.45 3.45
C ARG A 159 11.24 18.59 4.25
N GLU A 160 12.35 18.25 3.61
CA GLU A 160 13.69 18.44 4.18
C GLU A 160 13.93 19.90 4.56
N GLN A 161 14.76 20.09 5.58
CA GLN A 161 14.95 21.37 6.25
C GLN A 161 15.62 22.39 5.31
N SER A 162 14.84 23.30 4.74
CA SER A 162 15.36 24.57 4.19
C SER A 162 15.42 25.61 5.31
N SER A 163 16.25 26.64 5.15
CA SER A 163 16.76 27.61 6.13
C SER A 163 15.73 28.43 6.96
N SER A 164 14.44 28.11 6.93
CA SER A 164 13.37 28.74 7.71
C SER A 164 12.80 27.78 8.77
N LEU A 165 12.97 28.12 10.05
CA LEU A 165 12.41 27.35 11.17
C LEU A 165 10.88 27.42 11.23
N LEU A 166 10.27 28.54 10.83
CA LEU A 166 8.83 28.78 10.95
C LEU A 166 8.00 28.26 9.76
N GLY A 167 8.52 28.33 8.53
CA GLY A 167 7.79 27.89 7.33
C GLY A 167 7.51 26.38 7.30
N ASN A 168 8.36 25.59 7.95
CA ASN A 168 8.21 24.14 8.07
C ASN A 168 7.01 23.71 8.93
N PHE A 169 6.68 24.46 9.98
CA PHE A 169 5.54 24.14 10.86
C PHE A 169 4.19 24.45 10.20
N SER A 170 4.11 25.52 9.39
CA SER A 170 2.91 25.85 8.64
C SER A 170 2.63 24.86 7.51
N ASP A 171 3.67 24.43 6.78
CA ASP A 171 3.51 23.47 5.68
C ASP A 171 3.08 22.09 6.17
N ASP A 172 3.65 21.62 7.29
CA ASP A 172 3.25 20.37 7.94
C ASP A 172 1.79 20.41 8.44
N GLY A 173 1.38 21.54 9.02
CA GLY A 173 0.01 21.76 9.49
C GLY A 173 -1.00 21.76 8.35
N ASN A 174 -0.68 22.46 7.25
CA ASN A 174 -1.51 22.49 6.04
C ASN A 174 -1.64 21.10 5.42
N ALA A 175 -0.52 20.38 5.27
CA ALA A 175 -0.55 19.02 4.74
C ALA A 175 -1.37 18.06 5.62
N ALA A 176 -1.26 18.17 6.94
CA ALA A 176 -2.06 17.40 7.87
C ALA A 176 -3.55 17.70 7.71
N TRP A 177 -3.93 18.97 7.52
CA TRP A 177 -5.32 19.40 7.35
C TRP A 177 -5.92 18.91 6.03
N PHE A 178 -5.20 19.05 4.90
CA PHE A 178 -5.66 18.53 3.60
C PHE A 178 -5.79 17.01 3.61
N ALA A 179 -4.80 16.31 4.17
CA ALA A 179 -4.86 14.87 4.34
C ALA A 179 -5.99 14.43 5.27
N ALA A 180 -6.30 15.21 6.31
CA ALA A 180 -7.39 14.93 7.23
C ALA A 180 -8.74 14.87 6.52
N SER A 181 -9.00 15.74 5.53
CA SER A 181 -10.23 15.68 4.74
C SER A 181 -10.33 14.37 3.96
N MET A 182 -9.25 13.93 3.32
CA MET A 182 -9.21 12.69 2.55
C MET A 182 -9.43 11.46 3.44
N VAL A 183 -8.77 11.43 4.61
CA VAL A 183 -8.96 10.34 5.59
C VAL A 183 -10.36 10.40 6.21
N ALA A 184 -10.94 11.58 6.40
CA ALA A 184 -12.32 11.74 6.86
C ALA A 184 -13.34 11.19 5.86
N ASP A 185 -13.14 11.45 4.57
CA ASP A 185 -13.97 10.87 3.51
C ASP A 185 -13.82 9.34 3.47
N ALA A 186 -12.62 8.81 3.73
CA ALA A 186 -12.40 7.36 3.88
C ALA A 186 -13.12 6.78 5.12
N HIS A 187 -13.10 7.48 6.25
CA HIS A 187 -13.86 7.11 7.46
C HIS A 187 -15.36 7.06 7.16
N GLU A 188 -15.89 8.10 6.51
CA GLU A 188 -17.29 8.18 6.13
C GLU A 188 -17.68 7.02 5.21
N ASN A 189 -16.93 6.80 4.13
CA ASN A 189 -17.23 5.73 3.17
C ASN A 189 -17.11 4.33 3.79
N LEU A 190 -16.15 4.11 4.70
CA LEU A 190 -16.06 2.85 5.45
C LEU A 190 -17.30 2.61 6.31
N ILE A 191 -17.75 3.64 7.04
CA ILE A 191 -18.90 3.52 7.93
C ILE A 191 -20.18 3.31 7.12
N ILE A 192 -20.34 4.03 6.00
CA ILE A 192 -21.45 3.81 5.06
C ILE A 192 -21.42 2.37 4.52
N LEU A 193 -20.25 1.85 4.15
CA LEU A 193 -20.10 0.49 3.66
C LEU A 193 -20.56 -0.53 4.71
N VAL A 194 -20.11 -0.37 5.95
CA VAL A 194 -20.51 -1.25 7.08
C VAL A 194 -22.01 -1.17 7.34
N LEU A 195 -22.58 0.03 7.41
CA LEU A 195 -24.01 0.22 7.64
C LEU A 195 -24.86 -0.30 6.46
N SER A 196 -24.38 -0.15 5.23
CA SER A 196 -25.07 -0.69 4.04
C SER A 196 -25.02 -2.21 4.02
N ALA A 197 -23.90 -2.83 4.44
CA ALA A 197 -23.82 -4.27 4.57
C ALA A 197 -24.78 -4.80 5.65
N MET A 198 -24.90 -4.09 6.79
CA MET A 198 -25.90 -4.41 7.83
C MET A 198 -27.32 -4.28 7.30
N ALA A 199 -27.65 -3.16 6.63
CA ALA A 199 -28.96 -2.94 6.05
C ALA A 199 -29.32 -4.02 5.02
N ALA A 200 -28.38 -4.38 4.14
CA ALA A 200 -28.55 -5.43 3.15
C ALA A 200 -28.76 -6.80 3.79
N TYR A 201 -28.00 -7.15 4.83
CA TYR A 201 -28.19 -8.39 5.58
C TYR A 201 -29.58 -8.47 6.20
N LEU A 202 -30.02 -7.40 6.87
CA LEU A 202 -31.34 -7.34 7.53
C LEU A 202 -32.50 -7.34 6.52
N ALA A 203 -32.28 -6.84 5.30
CA ALA A 203 -33.29 -6.82 4.25
C ALA A 203 -33.43 -8.16 3.51
N ARG A 204 -32.45 -9.08 3.60
CA ARG A 204 -32.54 -10.42 3.01
C ARG A 204 -33.54 -11.26 3.81
N GLY A 205 -34.41 -12.03 3.14
CA GLY A 205 -35.42 -12.89 3.80
C GLY A 205 -34.86 -14.00 4.71
N ALA A 206 -33.54 -14.24 4.67
CA ALA A 206 -32.82 -15.16 5.55
C ALA A 206 -31.97 -14.44 6.64
N GLY A 207 -31.95 -13.10 6.65
CA GLY A 207 -31.15 -12.31 7.60
C GLY A 207 -31.83 -12.25 8.97
N ASN A 208 -31.20 -12.82 9.98
CA ASN A 208 -31.71 -12.74 11.36
C ASN A 208 -30.89 -11.73 12.16
N ALA A 209 -31.50 -10.59 12.51
CA ALA A 209 -30.86 -9.51 13.25
C ALA A 209 -30.22 -9.99 14.56
N SER A 210 -30.83 -10.96 15.25
CA SER A 210 -30.31 -11.56 16.48
C SER A 210 -29.05 -12.40 16.26
N VAL A 211 -28.94 -13.07 15.10
CA VAL A 211 -27.75 -13.87 14.74
C VAL A 211 -26.58 -12.95 14.39
N LEU A 212 -26.84 -11.88 13.64
CA LEU A 212 -25.81 -10.87 13.39
C LEU A 212 -25.38 -10.19 14.69
N ALA A 213 -26.34 -9.84 15.54
CA ALA A 213 -26.05 -9.24 16.83
C ALA A 213 -25.28 -10.16 17.79
N SER A 214 -25.48 -11.48 17.74
CA SER A 214 -24.72 -12.42 18.57
C SER A 214 -23.25 -12.50 18.15
N GLN A 215 -22.97 -12.55 16.84
CA GLN A 215 -21.59 -12.55 16.32
C GLN A 215 -20.83 -11.27 16.66
N MET A 216 -21.51 -10.13 16.60
CA MET A 216 -20.91 -8.84 16.93
C MET A 216 -20.55 -8.68 18.42
N ARG A 217 -21.18 -9.45 19.33
CA ARG A 217 -20.94 -9.35 20.78
C ARG A 217 -19.59 -9.92 21.20
N ASP A 218 -18.86 -10.58 20.31
CA ASP A 218 -17.51 -11.08 20.55
C ASP A 218 -16.51 -9.94 20.87
N SER A 219 -16.86 -8.69 20.55
CA SER A 219 -16.13 -7.51 21.00
C SER A 219 -17.03 -6.54 21.78
N LYS A 220 -16.46 -5.83 22.78
CA LYS A 220 -17.19 -4.80 23.55
C LYS A 220 -17.80 -3.72 22.64
N ARG A 221 -17.08 -3.36 21.57
CA ARG A 221 -17.48 -2.37 20.58
C ARG A 221 -18.59 -2.91 19.68
N GLY A 222 -18.40 -4.11 19.13
CA GLY A 222 -19.39 -4.78 18.30
C GLY A 222 -20.69 -5.03 19.06
N GLY A 223 -20.64 -5.37 20.34
CA GLY A 223 -21.83 -5.51 21.19
C GLY A 223 -22.66 -4.23 21.30
N ARG A 224 -22.03 -3.05 21.41
CA ARG A 224 -22.74 -1.76 21.43
C ARG A 224 -23.37 -1.44 20.07
N ILE A 225 -22.63 -1.66 18.99
CA ILE A 225 -23.13 -1.46 17.62
C ILE A 225 -24.28 -2.43 17.31
N ALA A 226 -24.20 -3.68 17.78
CA ALA A 226 -25.23 -4.68 17.64
C ALA A 226 -26.52 -4.30 18.36
N GLN A 227 -26.42 -3.81 19.60
CA GLN A 227 -27.57 -3.34 20.35
C GLN A 227 -28.20 -2.12 19.67
N TRP A 228 -27.40 -1.18 19.17
CA TRP A 228 -27.90 -0.07 18.39
C TRP A 228 -28.60 -0.52 17.11
N MET A 229 -28.02 -1.46 16.37
CA MET A 229 -28.60 -2.02 15.15
C MET A 229 -29.98 -2.63 15.41
N LEU A 230 -30.11 -3.45 16.46
CA LEU A 230 -31.40 -4.05 16.86
C LEU A 230 -32.47 -3.00 17.17
N ASN A 231 -32.08 -1.90 17.82
CA ASN A 231 -32.99 -0.80 18.15
C ASN A 231 -33.37 0.08 16.95
N HIS A 232 -32.64 -0.02 15.83
CA HIS A 232 -32.81 0.83 14.65
C HIS A 232 -33.01 0.04 13.35
N GLU A 233 -33.37 -1.25 13.44
CA GLU A 233 -33.42 -2.19 12.32
C GLU A 233 -34.26 -1.67 11.14
N GLU A 234 -35.52 -1.29 11.38
CA GLU A 234 -36.43 -0.81 10.33
C GLU A 234 -35.96 0.49 9.68
N ARG A 235 -35.42 1.41 10.49
CA ARG A 235 -34.88 2.68 9.98
C ARG A 235 -33.61 2.46 9.16
N LEU A 236 -32.79 1.48 9.55
CA LEU A 236 -31.56 1.10 8.85
C LEU A 236 -31.86 0.52 7.47
N LYS A 237 -32.85 -0.39 7.37
CA LYS A 237 -33.30 -0.98 6.09
C LYS A 237 -33.86 0.08 5.12
N GLN A 238 -34.56 1.08 5.64
CA GLN A 238 -35.26 2.07 4.84
C GLN A 238 -34.38 3.27 4.44
N HIS A 239 -33.21 3.43 5.07
CA HIS A 239 -32.38 4.61 4.91
C HIS A 239 -31.89 4.79 3.46
N PRO A 240 -32.12 5.96 2.81
CA PRO A 240 -31.84 6.14 1.38
C PRO A 240 -30.35 6.02 1.03
N ASP A 241 -29.45 6.45 1.92
CA ASP A 241 -27.99 6.33 1.72
C ASP A 241 -27.46 4.90 1.85
N LEU A 242 -28.24 3.95 2.41
CA LEU A 242 -27.79 2.59 2.70
C LEU A 242 -28.35 1.54 1.73
N LYS A 243 -29.15 1.96 0.74
CA LYS A 243 -29.71 1.08 -0.28
C LYS A 243 -28.64 0.74 -1.35
N PRO A 244 -28.58 -0.51 -1.85
CA PRO A 244 -27.65 -0.89 -2.91
C PRO A 244 -27.80 0.02 -4.14
N ARG A 245 -26.68 0.56 -4.63
CA ARG A 245 -26.61 1.49 -5.79
C ARG A 245 -27.30 0.97 -7.06
N GLU A 246 -27.50 -0.34 -7.18
CA GLU A 246 -28.17 -0.98 -8.32
C GLU A 246 -29.65 -0.55 -8.46
N GLN A 247 -30.32 -0.17 -7.37
CA GLN A 247 -31.70 0.36 -7.40
C GLN A 247 -31.79 1.89 -7.58
N GLN A 248 -30.69 2.63 -7.44
CA GLN A 248 -30.67 4.08 -7.64
C GLN A 248 -30.54 4.51 -9.11
N ARG A 249 -30.39 3.56 -10.06
CA ARG A 249 -30.45 3.84 -11.51
C ARG A 249 -31.88 4.06 -12.04
N GLY A 250 -32.91 3.97 -11.18
CA GLY A 250 -34.32 4.00 -11.58
C GLY A 250 -35.05 5.34 -11.47
N LEU A 251 -34.39 6.46 -11.18
CA LEU A 251 -35.04 7.78 -11.20
C LEU A 251 -34.20 8.83 -11.96
N PRO A 252 -34.82 9.63 -12.86
CA PRO A 252 -34.11 10.56 -13.72
C PRO A 252 -33.65 11.77 -12.91
N HIS A 253 -32.35 11.89 -12.68
CA HIS A 253 -31.78 13.19 -12.37
C HIS A 253 -31.70 13.98 -13.67
N GLN A 254 -32.44 15.09 -13.71
CA GLN A 254 -32.42 16.07 -14.78
C GLN A 254 -30.96 16.49 -15.06
N ARG A 255 -30.42 16.03 -16.18
CA ARG A 255 -29.28 16.68 -16.84
C ARG A 255 -29.85 17.77 -17.74
N SER A 256 -29.40 18.99 -17.53
CA SER A 256 -29.42 20.04 -18.55
C SER A 256 -27.97 20.39 -18.91
N PRO A 257 -27.72 20.81 -20.16
CA PRO A 257 -26.90 20.00 -21.05
C PRO A 257 -25.64 20.73 -21.49
N GLU A 258 -24.57 20.00 -21.81
CA GLU A 258 -23.56 20.51 -22.73
C GLU A 258 -22.98 19.35 -23.56
N LEU A 259 -23.49 19.31 -24.80
CA LEU A 259 -22.88 18.90 -26.07
C LEU A 259 -21.83 17.77 -26.09
N GLU A 260 -22.32 16.59 -26.46
CA GLU A 260 -21.69 15.67 -27.42
C GLU A 260 -22.82 15.33 -28.42
N PRO A 261 -22.62 14.84 -29.66
CA PRO A 261 -21.38 14.24 -30.21
C PRO A 261 -21.11 14.60 -31.68
N GLN A 262 -19.91 14.33 -32.22
CA GLN A 262 -19.83 13.74 -33.57
C GLN A 262 -18.72 12.71 -33.69
N ARG A 263 -19.13 11.59 -34.28
CA ARG A 263 -18.44 10.32 -34.41
C ARG A 263 -18.00 10.22 -35.87
N ASP A 264 -16.74 10.51 -36.14
CA ASP A 264 -16.16 10.24 -37.47
C ASP A 264 -15.32 8.97 -37.45
N LYS A 265 -15.82 8.00 -38.21
CA LYS A 265 -15.04 6.87 -38.70
C LYS A 265 -14.04 7.43 -39.72
N GLU A 266 -12.75 7.38 -39.42
CA GLU A 266 -11.75 7.15 -40.46
C GLU A 266 -10.46 6.54 -39.93
N THR A 267 -10.07 5.45 -40.57
CA THR A 267 -8.81 4.73 -40.53
C THR A 267 -7.56 5.62 -40.41
N ARG A 268 -6.62 5.24 -39.52
CA ARG A 268 -5.15 5.31 -39.79
C ARG A 268 -4.31 4.59 -38.71
N LYS A 269 -3.77 3.45 -39.12
CA LYS A 269 -2.41 2.91 -38.89
C LYS A 269 -1.79 2.97 -37.48
N GLY A 270 -1.69 1.79 -36.88
CA GLY A 270 -0.44 1.20 -36.35
C GLY A 270 0.43 2.06 -35.43
N LYS A 271 0.23 1.91 -34.13
CA LYS A 271 1.30 2.01 -33.13
C LYS A 271 1.31 0.70 -32.35
N ALA A 272 2.40 -0.04 -32.47
CA ALA A 272 2.61 -1.34 -31.85
C ALA A 272 2.51 -1.23 -30.31
N ASN A 273 1.69 -2.09 -29.71
CA ASN A 273 1.73 -2.39 -28.28
C ASN A 273 2.97 -3.26 -28.00
N PRO A 274 3.57 -3.21 -26.80
CA PRO A 274 4.61 -4.17 -26.41
C PRO A 274 3.99 -5.57 -26.32
N GLU A 275 4.26 -6.41 -27.31
CA GLU A 275 3.75 -7.78 -27.42
C GLU A 275 4.51 -8.67 -26.43
N THR A 276 3.88 -9.12 -25.35
CA THR A 276 4.42 -10.13 -24.43
C THR A 276 4.58 -11.48 -25.13
N MET A 277 5.51 -12.35 -24.69
CA MET A 277 5.62 -13.71 -25.24
C MET A 277 4.37 -14.55 -24.92
N PRO A 278 4.12 -15.69 -25.60
CA PRO A 278 3.07 -16.62 -25.21
C PRO A 278 3.20 -17.05 -23.74
N LEU A 279 2.07 -17.18 -23.05
CA LEU A 279 2.04 -17.55 -21.64
C LEU A 279 2.75 -18.90 -21.41
N HIS A 280 3.80 -18.89 -20.60
CA HIS A 280 4.51 -20.09 -20.19
C HIS A 280 4.20 -20.45 -18.73
N HIS A 281 3.59 -21.62 -18.54
CA HIS A 281 3.39 -22.19 -17.21
C HIS A 281 4.65 -22.94 -16.78
N VAL A 282 5.35 -22.39 -15.79
CA VAL A 282 6.49 -23.08 -15.18
C VAL A 282 5.97 -24.21 -14.31
N ASP A 283 6.68 -25.35 -14.29
CA ASP A 283 6.36 -26.46 -13.38
C ASP A 283 6.11 -25.92 -11.96
N CYS A 284 5.09 -26.43 -11.27
CA CYS A 284 4.69 -25.91 -9.96
C CYS A 284 5.81 -26.00 -8.90
N PHE A 285 5.78 -25.09 -7.92
CA PHE A 285 6.72 -25.02 -6.80
C PHE A 285 6.12 -25.72 -5.57
N LYS A 286 6.88 -26.66 -5.00
CA LYS A 286 6.46 -27.43 -3.84
C LYS A 286 6.59 -26.62 -2.56
N ALA A 287 5.55 -26.64 -1.73
CA ALA A 287 5.51 -26.05 -0.39
C ALA A 287 5.32 -27.10 0.72
N ASP A 288 5.43 -28.39 0.39
CA ASP A 288 5.19 -29.56 1.24
C ASP A 288 6.01 -29.58 2.54
N ARG A 289 7.17 -28.91 2.55
CA ARG A 289 8.07 -28.82 3.72
C ARG A 289 7.79 -27.60 4.61
N LEU A 290 6.78 -26.80 4.30
CA LEU A 290 6.41 -25.61 5.06
C LEU A 290 5.18 -25.88 5.92
N PRO A 291 5.13 -25.34 7.16
CA PRO A 291 3.89 -25.30 7.92
C PRO A 291 2.80 -24.54 7.18
N GLU A 292 1.54 -24.93 7.36
CA GLU A 292 0.38 -24.34 6.67
C GLU A 292 0.32 -22.81 6.78
N PHE A 293 0.61 -22.26 7.97
CA PHE A 293 0.59 -20.81 8.20
C PHE A 293 1.65 -20.03 7.39
N LYS A 294 2.62 -20.71 6.76
CA LYS A 294 3.63 -20.11 5.87
C LYS A 294 3.27 -20.21 4.39
N VAL A 295 2.21 -20.91 4.02
CA VAL A 295 1.80 -21.09 2.62
C VAL A 295 1.49 -19.75 1.96
N SER A 296 0.81 -18.83 2.65
CA SER A 296 0.54 -17.50 2.08
C SER A 296 1.81 -16.66 1.85
N GLU A 297 2.83 -16.80 2.71
CA GLU A 297 4.13 -16.16 2.52
C GLU A 297 4.91 -16.79 1.36
N PHE A 298 4.76 -18.11 1.17
CA PHE A 298 5.29 -18.81 0.00
C PHE A 298 4.68 -18.32 -1.30
N GLU A 299 3.36 -18.21 -1.37
CA GLU A 299 2.65 -17.68 -2.54
C GLU A 299 3.00 -16.22 -2.81
N ARG A 300 3.19 -15.41 -1.76
CA ARG A 300 3.68 -14.04 -1.91
C ARG A 300 5.07 -13.97 -2.51
N GLN A 301 6.04 -14.70 -1.94
CA GLN A 301 7.41 -14.67 -2.44
C GLN A 301 7.46 -15.23 -3.87
N LEU A 302 6.67 -16.26 -4.18
CA LEU A 302 6.55 -16.79 -5.54
C LEU A 302 5.92 -15.77 -6.50
N GLY A 303 4.93 -15.00 -6.06
CA GLY A 303 4.38 -13.88 -6.82
C GLY A 303 5.41 -12.77 -7.07
N GLY A 304 6.29 -12.49 -6.10
CA GLY A 304 7.43 -11.59 -6.28
C GLY A 304 8.40 -12.06 -7.38
N GLN A 305 8.65 -13.38 -7.44
CA GLN A 305 9.45 -13.98 -8.51
C GLN A 305 8.77 -13.88 -9.88
N GLU A 306 7.46 -14.19 -9.95
CA GLU A 306 6.65 -14.10 -11.18
C GLU A 306 6.66 -12.67 -11.73
N GLY A 307 6.39 -11.68 -10.85
CA GLY A 307 6.39 -10.28 -11.21
C GLY A 307 7.79 -9.78 -11.64
N GLY A 308 8.84 -10.23 -10.97
CA GLY A 308 10.22 -9.94 -11.34
C GLY A 308 10.58 -10.48 -12.73
N LEU A 309 10.19 -11.72 -13.04
CA LEU A 309 10.39 -12.30 -14.37
C LEU A 309 9.61 -11.53 -15.43
N ASN A 310 8.32 -11.27 -15.21
CA ASN A 310 7.45 -10.60 -16.18
C ASN A 310 7.79 -9.12 -16.41
N ALA A 311 8.64 -8.54 -15.56
CA ALA A 311 9.21 -7.21 -15.75
C ALA A 311 10.45 -7.19 -16.66
N LEU A 312 11.05 -8.34 -16.95
CA LEU A 312 12.19 -8.46 -17.87
C LEU A 312 11.69 -8.58 -19.31
N THR A 313 12.41 -7.92 -20.21
CA THR A 313 12.35 -8.27 -21.63
C THR A 313 12.89 -9.68 -21.85
N VAL A 314 12.47 -10.33 -22.94
CA VAL A 314 13.00 -11.64 -23.33
C VAL A 314 14.52 -11.56 -23.53
N GLU A 315 15.01 -10.45 -24.08
CA GLU A 315 16.46 -10.24 -24.23
C GLU A 315 17.15 -10.15 -22.86
N GLU A 316 16.70 -9.29 -21.96
CA GLU A 316 17.29 -9.16 -20.62
C GLU A 316 17.30 -10.49 -19.85
N PHE A 317 16.20 -11.25 -19.94
CA PHE A 317 16.14 -12.56 -19.28
C PHE A 317 17.17 -13.54 -19.85
N LEU A 318 17.25 -13.67 -21.18
CA LEU A 318 18.21 -14.58 -21.82
C LEU A 318 19.66 -14.15 -21.54
N GLU A 319 19.93 -12.84 -21.53
CA GLU A 319 21.24 -12.30 -21.16
C GLU A 319 21.60 -12.60 -19.71
N ASN A 320 20.67 -12.40 -18.77
CA ASN A 320 20.90 -12.64 -17.34
C ASN A 320 21.08 -14.13 -17.03
N VAL A 321 20.37 -15.03 -17.73
CA VAL A 321 20.54 -16.48 -17.57
C VAL A 321 21.85 -16.96 -18.21
N ALA A 322 22.24 -16.40 -19.36
CA ALA A 322 23.52 -16.70 -19.99
C ALA A 322 24.71 -16.15 -19.21
N ASN A 323 24.55 -14.98 -18.57
CA ASN A 323 25.58 -14.28 -17.82
C ASN A 323 25.08 -13.94 -16.39
N PRO A 324 24.97 -14.93 -15.49
CA PRO A 324 24.45 -14.70 -14.15
C PRO A 324 25.31 -13.69 -13.37
N VAL A 325 24.65 -12.70 -12.77
CA VAL A 325 25.32 -11.70 -11.93
C VAL A 325 25.90 -12.37 -10.69
N ALA A 326 27.19 -12.12 -10.42
CA ALA A 326 27.84 -12.60 -9.21
C ALA A 326 27.25 -11.91 -7.97
N ARG A 327 26.84 -12.71 -6.98
CA ARG A 327 26.27 -12.21 -5.72
C ARG A 327 27.31 -11.44 -4.91
N ASN A 328 27.04 -10.17 -4.66
CA ASN A 328 27.74 -9.34 -3.69
C ASN A 328 27.01 -9.35 -2.34
N GLY A 329 27.53 -10.14 -1.39
CA GLY A 329 26.95 -10.24 -0.06
C GLY A 329 26.84 -8.92 0.71
N LYS A 330 27.59 -7.87 0.33
CA LYS A 330 27.48 -6.54 0.93
C LYS A 330 26.10 -5.91 0.68
N ILE A 331 25.51 -6.14 -0.50
CA ILE A 331 24.22 -5.57 -0.89
C ILE A 331 23.11 -6.07 0.05
N ALA A 332 23.04 -7.39 0.25
CA ALA A 332 22.10 -8.00 1.18
C ALA A 332 22.36 -7.57 2.64
N ARG A 333 23.62 -7.51 3.08
CA ARG A 333 23.98 -7.06 4.44
C ARG A 333 23.59 -5.61 4.70
N ASP A 334 23.83 -4.73 3.74
CA ASP A 334 23.48 -3.31 3.85
C ASP A 334 21.97 -3.11 3.86
N ALA A 335 21.23 -3.83 3.01
CA ALA A 335 19.77 -3.80 3.03
C ALA A 335 19.21 -4.29 4.37
N ARG A 336 19.74 -5.40 4.91
CA ARG A 336 19.33 -5.94 6.21
C ARG A 336 19.62 -4.97 7.35
N ARG A 337 20.81 -4.35 7.38
CA ARG A 337 21.17 -3.35 8.40
C ARG A 337 20.20 -2.17 8.38
N ARG A 338 19.89 -1.65 7.19
CA ARG A 338 18.91 -0.56 7.03
C ARG A 338 17.53 -0.96 7.55
N LEU A 339 17.06 -2.17 7.25
CA LEU A 339 15.78 -2.64 7.79
C LEU A 339 15.82 -2.80 9.32
N GLU A 340 16.92 -3.32 9.87
CA GLU A 340 17.09 -3.45 11.32
C GLU A 340 17.00 -2.08 12.01
N GLU A 341 17.69 -1.07 11.50
CA GLU A 341 17.64 0.31 12.01
C GLU A 341 16.20 0.87 11.99
N VAL A 342 15.47 0.66 10.89
CA VAL A 342 14.05 1.06 10.77
C VAL A 342 13.17 0.35 11.80
N LEU A 343 13.39 -0.95 12.04
CA LEU A 343 12.64 -1.72 13.03
C LEU A 343 12.97 -1.28 14.47
N ILE A 344 14.24 -0.96 14.76
CA ILE A 344 14.66 -0.43 16.05
C ILE A 344 13.91 0.86 16.36
N GLU A 345 13.90 1.82 15.43
CA GLU A 345 13.21 3.09 15.69
C GLU A 345 11.70 2.90 15.85
N ARG A 346 11.08 2.04 15.03
CA ARG A 346 9.64 1.73 15.18
C ARG A 346 9.33 1.12 16.55
N PHE A 347 10.07 0.10 16.97
CA PHE A 347 9.80 -0.54 18.25
C PHE A 347 10.15 0.36 19.42
N PHE A 348 11.16 1.22 19.26
CA PHE A 348 11.51 2.22 20.26
C PHE A 348 10.35 3.17 20.53
N GLU A 349 9.73 3.74 19.48
CA GLU A 349 8.55 4.61 19.65
C GLU A 349 7.41 3.94 20.41
N SER A 350 7.18 2.65 20.13
CA SER A 350 6.13 1.87 20.80
C SER A 350 6.45 1.63 22.27
N PHE A 351 7.68 1.21 22.59
CA PHE A 351 8.07 0.91 23.96
C PHE A 351 8.23 2.17 24.81
N PHE A 352 8.63 3.29 24.21
CA PHE A 352 8.84 4.55 24.92
C PHE A 352 7.57 5.13 25.55
N GLN A 353 6.39 4.67 25.14
CA GLN A 353 5.12 5.05 25.79
C GLN A 353 4.94 4.41 27.17
N GLU A 354 5.65 3.31 27.45
CA GLU A 354 5.43 2.47 28.63
C GLU A 354 6.69 2.34 29.52
N MET A 355 7.87 2.71 29.01
CA MET A 355 9.13 2.58 29.73
C MET A 355 10.14 3.68 29.40
N THR A 356 11.19 3.77 30.22
CA THR A 356 12.24 4.78 30.05
C THR A 356 12.99 4.62 28.72
N GLY A 357 13.53 5.72 28.19
CA GLY A 357 14.30 5.73 26.93
C GLY A 357 15.35 4.62 26.81
N PRO A 358 16.26 4.46 27.80
CA PRO A 358 17.25 3.38 27.77
C PRO A 358 16.63 1.98 27.73
N ALA A 359 15.57 1.73 28.51
CA ALA A 359 14.87 0.45 28.51
C ALA A 359 14.14 0.19 27.18
N ALA A 360 13.44 1.19 26.65
CA ALA A 360 12.74 1.14 25.38
C ALA A 360 13.70 0.83 24.23
N ARG A 361 14.88 1.47 24.20
CA ARG A 361 15.90 1.26 23.16
C ARG A 361 16.46 -0.16 23.21
N LYS A 362 16.70 -0.67 24.43
CA LYS A 362 17.15 -2.06 24.64
C LYS A 362 16.10 -3.06 24.13
N MET A 363 14.84 -2.89 24.51
CA MET A 363 13.74 -3.77 24.08
C MET A 363 13.50 -3.69 22.57
N ALA A 364 13.57 -2.49 22.00
CA ALA A 364 13.45 -2.28 20.56
C ALA A 364 14.55 -2.99 19.78
N THR A 365 15.80 -2.90 20.25
CA THR A 365 16.96 -3.58 19.65
C THR A 365 16.79 -5.09 19.68
N ILE A 366 16.37 -5.65 20.81
CA ILE A 366 16.13 -7.09 20.95
C ILE A 366 15.02 -7.54 19.99
N LYS A 367 13.89 -6.83 19.97
CA LYS A 367 12.75 -7.16 19.10
C LYS A 367 13.09 -7.05 17.63
N ALA A 368 13.84 -6.02 17.23
CA ALA A 368 14.32 -5.84 15.85
C ALA A 368 15.23 -6.99 15.42
N LYS A 369 16.21 -7.38 16.24
CA LYS A 369 17.10 -8.52 15.96
C LYS A 369 16.34 -9.84 15.83
N ASN A 370 15.38 -10.09 16.72
CA ASN A 370 14.54 -11.29 16.66
C ASN A 370 13.67 -11.32 15.39
N THR A 371 13.11 -10.17 14.97
CA THR A 371 12.40 -10.07 13.69
C THR A 371 13.34 -10.32 12.52
N MET A 372 14.50 -9.67 12.50
CA MET A 372 15.50 -9.80 11.42
C MET A 372 16.05 -11.22 11.28
N ALA A 373 16.11 -12.01 12.35
CA ALA A 373 16.53 -13.41 12.31
C ALA A 373 15.60 -14.29 11.46
N ASN A 374 14.32 -13.91 11.34
CA ASN A 374 13.32 -14.64 10.57
C ASN A 374 13.22 -14.16 9.12
N LEU A 375 13.79 -12.99 8.79
CA LEU A 375 13.72 -12.42 7.45
C LEU A 375 14.94 -12.76 6.60
N ALA A 376 14.76 -12.84 5.29
CA ALA A 376 15.78 -12.83 4.25
C ALA A 376 15.59 -11.60 3.37
N ALA A 377 16.69 -11.06 2.84
CA ALA A 377 16.64 -10.11 1.75
C ALA A 377 16.37 -10.89 0.45
N LEU A 378 15.39 -10.44 -0.33
CA LEU A 378 14.90 -11.15 -1.50
C LEU A 378 15.34 -10.45 -2.79
N HIS A 379 15.76 -11.25 -3.76
CA HIS A 379 15.93 -10.87 -5.15
C HIS A 379 14.67 -11.28 -5.92
N ASN A 380 14.04 -10.36 -6.66
CA ASN A 380 12.85 -10.64 -7.46
C ASN A 380 13.09 -10.22 -8.93
N PRO A 381 13.36 -11.15 -9.86
CA PRO A 381 13.46 -12.60 -9.63
C PRO A 381 14.77 -12.98 -8.94
N ASP A 382 14.87 -14.23 -8.47
CA ASP A 382 16.09 -14.79 -7.88
C ASP A 382 17.24 -14.68 -8.88
N LEU A 383 18.47 -14.51 -8.39
CA LEU A 383 19.66 -14.50 -9.25
C LEU A 383 19.76 -15.77 -10.12
N SER A 384 19.32 -16.91 -9.58
CA SER A 384 19.28 -18.20 -10.28
C SER A 384 18.19 -18.27 -11.36
N ALA A 385 17.27 -17.30 -11.36
CA ALA A 385 16.18 -17.14 -12.32
C ALA A 385 16.40 -15.92 -13.25
N GLY A 386 17.63 -15.41 -13.34
CA GLY A 386 17.96 -14.26 -14.18
C GLY A 386 17.72 -12.91 -13.51
N GLY A 387 17.70 -12.86 -12.17
CA GLY A 387 17.62 -11.63 -11.39
C GLY A 387 18.91 -10.80 -11.40
N LYS A 388 18.78 -9.51 -11.10
CA LYS A 388 19.90 -8.60 -10.84
C LYS A 388 20.26 -8.66 -9.35
N ASP A 389 21.52 -8.37 -9.00
CA ASP A 389 21.96 -8.35 -7.60
C ASP A 389 21.54 -7.07 -6.87
N ALA A 390 20.23 -6.91 -6.74
CA ALA A 390 19.55 -5.84 -6.03
C ALA A 390 18.47 -6.42 -5.12
N ILE A 391 18.33 -5.87 -3.91
CA ILE A 391 17.29 -6.31 -2.98
C ILE A 391 16.00 -5.60 -3.32
N SER A 392 14.98 -6.38 -3.67
CA SER A 392 13.65 -5.88 -4.02
C SER A 392 12.71 -5.88 -2.83
N ASP A 393 12.92 -6.77 -1.87
CA ASP A 393 12.00 -6.99 -0.73
C ASP A 393 12.67 -7.76 0.43
N PHE A 394 11.92 -7.97 1.52
CA PHE A 394 12.23 -8.89 2.59
C PHE A 394 11.09 -9.88 2.82
N GLY A 395 11.42 -11.11 3.21
CA GLY A 395 10.42 -12.13 3.50
C GLY A 395 10.93 -13.22 4.41
N ASP A 396 10.06 -14.15 4.79
CA ASP A 396 10.44 -15.26 5.65
C ASP A 396 11.60 -16.06 5.03
N ARG A 397 12.66 -16.25 5.81
CA ARG A 397 13.90 -16.89 5.36
C ARG A 397 13.71 -18.38 5.04
N GLN A 398 12.85 -19.07 5.79
CA GLN A 398 12.56 -20.49 5.56
C GLN A 398 11.79 -20.68 4.26
N VAL A 399 10.81 -19.81 4.00
CA VAL A 399 10.09 -19.76 2.73
C VAL A 399 11.04 -19.51 1.56
N ASN A 400 11.89 -18.48 1.67
CA ASN A 400 12.86 -18.15 0.63
C ASN A 400 13.80 -19.33 0.32
N SER A 401 14.25 -20.04 1.37
CA SER A 401 15.09 -21.23 1.20
C SER A 401 14.38 -22.42 0.56
N THR A 402 13.05 -22.40 0.48
CA THR A 402 12.24 -23.43 -0.18
C THR A 402 12.05 -23.14 -1.68
N ILE A 403 11.99 -21.87 -2.08
CA ILE A 403 11.76 -21.45 -3.48
C ILE A 403 13.04 -21.55 -4.30
N GLY A 404 14.14 -20.97 -3.82
CA GLY A 404 15.40 -20.81 -4.56
C GLY A 404 15.93 -22.11 -5.22
N PRO A 405 16.06 -23.23 -4.48
CA PRO A 405 16.59 -24.48 -5.03
C PRO A 405 15.76 -25.08 -6.17
N GLN A 406 14.47 -24.75 -6.25
CA GLN A 406 13.55 -25.30 -7.25
C GLN A 406 13.77 -24.68 -8.64
N TRP A 407 14.44 -23.52 -8.73
CA TRP A 407 14.74 -22.88 -10.01
C TRP A 407 15.65 -23.73 -10.90
N LYS A 408 16.56 -24.51 -10.30
CA LYS A 408 17.55 -25.31 -11.03
C LYS A 408 16.93 -26.24 -12.08
N THR A 409 15.76 -26.83 -11.80
CA THR A 409 15.08 -27.75 -12.73
C THR A 409 14.08 -27.07 -13.65
N LYS A 410 13.80 -25.77 -13.43
CA LYS A 410 12.71 -25.03 -14.08
C LYS A 410 13.22 -24.02 -15.10
N ILE A 411 14.42 -23.47 -14.87
CA ILE A 411 14.96 -22.36 -15.65
C ILE A 411 15.23 -22.75 -17.11
N GLU A 412 15.70 -23.96 -17.38
CA GLU A 412 16.01 -24.42 -18.75
C GLU A 412 14.75 -24.48 -19.64
N LYS A 413 13.62 -24.93 -19.09
CA LYS A 413 12.35 -24.96 -19.83
C LYS A 413 11.85 -23.56 -20.16
N LEU A 414 11.96 -22.65 -19.18
CA LEU A 414 11.58 -21.25 -19.37
C LEU A 414 12.50 -20.57 -20.40
N LYS A 415 13.81 -20.82 -20.35
CA LYS A 415 14.78 -20.37 -21.35
C LYS A 415 14.42 -20.86 -22.74
N GLY A 416 14.13 -22.14 -22.91
CA GLY A 416 13.71 -22.71 -24.20
C GLY A 416 12.43 -22.08 -24.75
N ALA A 417 11.48 -21.69 -23.89
CA ALA A 417 10.28 -20.96 -24.30
C ALA A 417 10.58 -19.52 -24.74
N ALA A 418 11.44 -18.81 -23.99
CA ALA A 418 11.88 -17.46 -24.32
C ALA A 418 12.66 -17.40 -25.65
N GLU A 419 13.45 -18.43 -25.95
CA GLU A 419 14.22 -18.53 -27.21
C GLU A 419 13.33 -18.65 -28.46
N GLN A 420 12.07 -19.08 -28.34
CA GLN A 420 11.12 -19.14 -29.46
C GLN A 420 10.70 -17.75 -29.97
N VAL A 421 10.90 -16.70 -29.18
CA VAL A 421 10.65 -15.33 -29.63
C VAL A 421 11.73 -14.92 -30.62
N SER A 422 11.30 -14.44 -31.79
CA SER A 422 12.18 -13.96 -32.85
C SER A 422 13.20 -12.93 -32.34
N PRO A 423 14.50 -13.04 -32.68
CA PRO A 423 15.55 -12.17 -32.12
C PRO A 423 15.28 -10.67 -32.19
N HIS A 424 14.69 -10.19 -33.29
CA HIS A 424 14.39 -8.76 -33.48
C HIS A 424 13.24 -8.23 -32.60
N LEU A 425 12.42 -9.11 -32.01
CA LEU A 425 11.33 -8.75 -31.11
C LEU A 425 11.71 -8.82 -29.62
N ARG A 426 12.80 -9.53 -29.27
CA ARG A 426 13.14 -9.86 -27.88
C ARG A 426 13.36 -8.63 -26.98
N LYS A 427 13.80 -7.51 -27.56
CA LYS A 427 13.95 -6.20 -26.90
C LYS A 427 12.63 -5.53 -26.51
N SER A 428 11.59 -5.73 -27.31
CA SER A 428 10.27 -5.11 -27.15
C SER A 428 9.24 -6.07 -26.54
N THR A 429 9.58 -7.35 -26.42
CA THR A 429 8.72 -8.40 -25.87
C THR A 429 9.13 -8.71 -24.44
N THR A 430 8.21 -8.58 -23.50
CA THR A 430 8.40 -9.00 -22.10
C THR A 430 8.07 -10.48 -21.92
N LEU A 431 8.64 -11.06 -20.86
CA LEU A 431 8.25 -12.39 -20.39
C LEU A 431 6.77 -12.43 -20.00
N ASN A 432 6.16 -13.60 -20.15
CA ASN A 432 4.79 -13.89 -19.74
C ASN A 432 4.76 -15.27 -19.08
N VAL A 433 5.06 -15.27 -17.78
CA VAL A 433 5.31 -16.46 -16.99
C VAL A 433 4.24 -16.59 -15.92
N LYS A 434 3.76 -17.82 -15.71
CA LYS A 434 2.94 -18.18 -14.56
C LYS A 434 3.71 -19.12 -13.64
N LEU A 435 3.84 -18.73 -12.39
CA LEU A 435 4.36 -19.55 -11.31
C LEU A 435 3.18 -19.96 -10.40
N THR A 436 3.11 -21.24 -10.07
CA THR A 436 2.07 -21.79 -9.20
C THR A 436 2.66 -22.68 -8.14
N ARG A 437 1.95 -22.81 -7.02
CA ARG A 437 2.25 -23.80 -5.98
C ARG A 437 1.73 -25.18 -6.41
N CYS A 438 2.44 -26.25 -6.05
CA CYS A 438 1.88 -27.61 -6.02
C CYS A 438 1.00 -27.73 -4.75
#